data_AF-A0A8J5CMY3-F1
#
_entry.id   AF-A0A8J5CMY3-F1
#
_cell.length_a   1.000
_cell.length_b   1.000
_cell.length_c   1.000
_cell.angle_alpha   90.00
_cell.angle_beta   90.00
_cell.angle_gamma   90.00
#
_symmetry.space_group_name_H-M   'P 1'
#
loop_
_entity.id
_entity.type
_entity.pdbx_description
1 polymer ?
#
loop_
_entity_poly.entity_id
_entity_poly.type
_entity_poly.pdbx_seq_one_letter_code
_entity_poly.pdbx_strand_id
1 'polypeptide(L)'
;MFYYFILIYFGFVLHYRLQEPAVLQRISHHYESGLPLSGSSVKELLASQTHMAGYDLCSELYLAHLDMELHTRKDYWLDIARELWGSYRPFSLDKYDAHLCSNTAIMSDVWAAAYYSHLWSRMVAADAYQAFREPHEEDAELGARFRSTFLSLGGGCHPSEVFRSFRGRDPSPDALHVLCGFSQQST
;
A
#
# COMPACT_ATOMS: atom_id res chain seq x y z
N MET A 1 -4.70 -2.20 -17.19
CA MET A 1 -4.83 -1.59 -15.85
C MET A 1 -5.29 -2.59 -14.78
N PHE A 2 -6.41 -3.31 -14.95
CA PHE A 2 -6.94 -4.27 -13.94
C PHE A 2 -5.99 -5.40 -13.51
N TYR A 3 -5.19 -5.96 -14.42
CA TYR A 3 -4.21 -7.01 -14.07
C TYR A 3 -3.13 -6.48 -13.11
N TYR A 4 -2.70 -5.23 -13.28
CA TYR A 4 -1.71 -4.61 -12.40
C TYR A 4 -2.29 -4.26 -11.03
N PHE A 5 -3.58 -3.91 -10.95
CA PHE A 5 -4.28 -3.71 -9.68
C PHE A 5 -4.20 -4.96 -8.79
N ILE A 6 -4.48 -6.13 -9.35
CA ILE A 6 -4.45 -7.41 -8.63
C ILE A 6 -3.02 -7.77 -8.21
N LEU A 7 -2.02 -7.52 -9.07
CA LEU A 7 -0.61 -7.79 -8.75
C LEU A 7 -0.08 -6.88 -7.64
N ILE A 8 -0.38 -5.58 -7.69
CA ILE A 8 0.03 -4.62 -6.65
C ILE A 8 -0.64 -4.97 -5.32
N TYR A 9 -1.94 -5.25 -5.36
CA TYR A 9 -2.69 -5.68 -4.20
C TYR A 9 -2.09 -6.94 -3.56
N PHE A 10 -1.83 -7.98 -4.36
CA PHE A 10 -1.24 -9.22 -3.86
C PHE A 10 0.15 -8.99 -3.25
N GLY A 11 0.96 -8.16 -3.91
CA GLY A 11 2.26 -7.75 -3.39
C GLY A 11 2.16 -7.10 -2.01
N PHE A 12 1.19 -6.21 -1.80
CA PHE A 12 0.96 -5.59 -0.50
C PHE A 12 0.44 -6.57 0.55
N VAL A 13 -0.51 -7.45 0.23
CA VAL A 13 -1.00 -8.46 1.19
C VAL A 13 0.12 -9.38 1.66
N LEU A 14 0.97 -9.85 0.74
CA LEU A 14 2.15 -10.64 1.10
C LEU A 14 3.14 -9.81 1.93
N HIS A 15 3.40 -8.57 1.52
CA HIS A 15 4.27 -7.67 2.27
C HIS A 15 3.81 -7.53 3.73
N TYR A 16 2.52 -7.33 3.97
CA TYR A 16 1.99 -7.24 5.33
C TYR A 16 2.10 -8.55 6.12
N ARG A 17 1.89 -9.71 5.48
CA ARG A 17 2.14 -11.02 6.13
C ARG A 17 3.61 -11.25 6.48
N LEU A 18 4.55 -10.73 5.69
CA LEU A 18 5.98 -10.80 6.02
C LEU A 18 6.35 -9.97 7.27
N GLN A 19 5.50 -9.02 7.66
CA GLN A 19 5.68 -8.21 8.86
C GLN A 19 5.17 -8.91 10.13
N GLU A 20 4.63 -10.13 10.03
CA GLU A 20 4.26 -10.89 11.23
C GLU A 20 5.52 -11.45 11.92
N PRO A 21 5.66 -11.27 13.25
CA PRO A 21 6.85 -11.74 13.98
C PRO A 21 7.17 -13.23 13.72
N ALA A 22 6.15 -14.08 13.73
CA ALA A 22 6.30 -15.52 13.53
C ALA A 22 6.74 -15.86 12.10
N VAL A 23 6.18 -15.17 11.09
CA VAL A 23 6.56 -15.37 9.68
C VAL A 23 7.99 -14.90 9.48
N LEU A 24 8.32 -13.70 9.93
CA LEU A 24 9.65 -13.10 9.78
C LEU A 24 10.73 -13.99 10.40
N GLN A 25 10.53 -14.46 11.63
CA GLN A 25 11.45 -15.38 12.30
C GLN A 25 11.64 -16.68 11.52
N ARG A 26 10.56 -17.25 10.97
CA ARG A 26 10.61 -18.50 10.22
C ARG A 26 11.37 -18.39 8.90
N ILE A 27 11.35 -17.22 8.26
CA ILE A 27 12.02 -17.01 6.97
C ILE A 27 13.43 -16.41 7.11
N SER A 28 13.78 -15.88 8.28
CA SER A 28 15.07 -15.25 8.55
C SER A 28 16.09 -16.23 9.14
N HIS A 29 17.30 -16.29 8.60
CA HIS A 29 18.43 -17.01 9.20
C HIS A 29 19.74 -16.28 8.90
N HIS A 30 20.68 -16.28 9.86
CA HIS A 30 22.02 -15.74 9.65
C HIS A 30 22.78 -16.61 8.64
N TYR A 31 23.47 -15.99 7.68
CA TYR A 31 24.08 -16.71 6.56
C TYR A 31 25.19 -17.70 6.98
N GLU A 32 25.94 -17.40 8.04
CA GLU A 32 26.95 -18.32 8.60
C GLU A 32 26.41 -19.25 9.68
N SER A 33 25.86 -18.71 10.78
CA SER A 33 25.45 -19.50 11.95
C SER A 33 24.13 -20.25 11.77
N GLY A 34 23.32 -19.91 10.76
CA GLY A 34 22.00 -20.50 10.53
C GLY A 34 20.97 -20.19 11.62
N LEU A 35 21.28 -19.31 12.58
CA LEU A 35 20.35 -18.94 13.65
C LEU A 35 19.26 -17.99 13.14
N PRO A 36 18.00 -18.14 13.59
CA PRO A 36 16.93 -17.22 13.22
C PRO A 36 17.13 -15.83 13.85
N LEU A 37 16.44 -14.83 13.31
CA LEU A 37 16.47 -13.48 13.85
C LEU A 37 15.92 -13.46 15.29
N SER A 38 16.64 -12.79 16.19
CA SER A 38 16.25 -12.72 17.60
C SER A 38 14.90 -12.00 17.79
N GLY A 39 14.13 -12.39 18.81
CA GLY A 39 12.85 -11.74 19.12
C GLY A 39 12.96 -10.24 19.41
N SER A 40 14.06 -9.79 20.03
CA SER A 40 14.32 -8.36 20.26
C SER A 40 14.56 -7.61 18.95
N SER A 41 15.37 -8.16 18.05
CA SER A 41 15.62 -7.54 16.73
C SER A 41 14.36 -7.48 15.88
N VAL A 42 13.51 -8.51 15.94
CA VAL A 42 12.20 -8.51 15.26
C VAL A 42 11.34 -7.36 15.79
N LYS A 43 11.25 -7.19 17.11
CA LYS A 43 10.47 -6.11 17.71
C LYS A 43 10.99 -4.72 17.28
N GLU A 44 12.30 -4.52 17.28
CA GLU A 44 12.93 -3.26 16.83
C GLU A 44 12.65 -2.98 15.35
N LEU A 45 12.75 -4.01 14.50
CA LEU A 45 12.44 -3.90 13.07
C LEU A 45 10.97 -3.53 12.84
N LEU A 46 10.04 -4.16 13.55
CA LEU A 46 8.61 -3.83 13.41
C LEU A 46 8.30 -2.41 13.92
N ALA A 47 8.97 -1.96 14.98
CA ALA A 47 8.81 -0.60 15.50
C ALA A 47 9.34 0.47 14.52
N SER A 48 10.34 0.15 13.70
CA SER A 48 10.86 1.10 12.70
C SER A 48 9.97 1.25 11.47
N GLN A 49 9.04 0.32 11.20
CA GLN A 49 8.17 0.37 10.02
C GLN A 49 7.21 1.55 10.00
N THR A 50 6.81 2.07 11.17
CA THR A 50 5.96 3.26 11.26
C THR A 50 6.75 4.56 11.29
N HIS A 51 8.09 4.49 11.24
CA HIS A 51 8.92 5.68 11.17
C HIS A 51 8.62 6.44 9.87
N MET A 52 8.34 7.75 9.97
CA MET A 52 8.02 8.62 8.83
C MET A 52 6.78 8.23 8.00
N ALA A 53 5.94 7.30 8.46
CA ALA A 53 4.77 6.81 7.72
C ALA A 53 3.82 7.94 7.27
N GLY A 54 3.69 9.02 8.06
CA GLY A 54 2.92 10.21 7.67
C GLY A 54 3.52 10.97 6.49
N TYR A 55 4.84 11.16 6.50
CA TYR A 55 5.54 11.82 5.40
C TYR A 55 5.47 10.99 4.11
N ASP A 56 5.64 9.68 4.22
CA ASP A 56 5.57 8.75 3.09
C ASP A 56 4.16 8.72 2.49
N LEU A 57 3.12 8.66 3.35
CA LEU A 57 1.73 8.71 2.88
C LEU A 57 1.41 10.05 2.19
N CYS A 58 1.83 11.18 2.77
CA CYS A 58 1.70 12.49 2.11
C CYS A 58 2.47 12.54 0.77
N SER A 59 3.55 11.78 0.64
CA SER A 59 4.30 11.68 -0.60
C SER A 59 3.57 10.93 -1.69
N GLU A 60 2.95 9.80 -1.35
CA GLU A 60 2.10 9.05 -2.27
C GLU A 60 0.84 9.83 -2.66
N LEU A 61 0.18 10.47 -1.68
CA LEU A 61 -1.00 11.31 -1.92
C LEU A 61 -0.69 12.48 -2.85
N TYR A 62 0.46 13.14 -2.64
CA TYR A 62 0.93 14.21 -3.53
C TYR A 62 1.06 13.73 -4.97
N LEU A 63 1.76 12.61 -5.19
CA LEU A 63 1.99 12.09 -6.54
C LEU A 63 0.68 11.65 -7.20
N ALA A 64 -0.23 11.03 -6.44
CA ALA A 64 -1.55 10.65 -6.93
C ALA A 64 -2.40 11.88 -7.34
N HIS A 65 -2.42 12.93 -6.52
CA HIS A 65 -3.16 14.15 -6.84
C HIS A 65 -2.53 14.90 -8.02
N LEU A 66 -1.21 15.03 -8.01
CA LEU A 66 -0.44 15.66 -9.08
C LEU A 66 -0.67 14.97 -10.43
N ASP A 67 -0.62 13.64 -10.46
CA ASP A 67 -0.91 12.86 -11.66
C ASP A 67 -2.32 13.15 -12.22
N MET A 68 -3.34 13.18 -11.35
CA MET A 68 -4.71 13.51 -11.77
C MET A 68 -4.81 14.93 -12.34
N GLU A 69 -4.19 15.91 -11.69
CA GLU A 69 -4.22 17.32 -12.12
C GLU A 69 -3.49 17.52 -13.45
N LEU A 70 -2.31 16.90 -13.62
CA LEU A 70 -1.53 16.93 -14.86
C LEU A 70 -2.32 16.37 -16.06
N HIS A 71 -3.16 15.36 -15.83
CA HIS A 71 -3.94 14.72 -16.89
C HIS A 71 -5.36 15.31 -17.07
N THR A 72 -5.76 16.26 -16.23
CA THR A 72 -7.07 16.91 -16.29
C THR A 72 -6.98 18.37 -16.75
N ARG A 73 -5.94 19.09 -16.35
CA ARG A 73 -5.72 20.50 -16.66
C ARG A 73 -4.82 20.68 -17.88
N LYS A 74 -4.77 21.92 -18.40
CA LYS A 74 -3.89 22.32 -19.51
C LYS A 74 -2.82 23.34 -19.10
N ASP A 75 -2.71 23.62 -17.81
CA ASP A 75 -1.74 24.57 -17.27
C ASP A 75 -0.31 24.02 -17.41
N TYR A 76 0.68 24.90 -17.27
CA TYR A 76 2.08 24.47 -17.25
C TYR A 76 2.34 23.59 -16.02
N TRP A 77 2.95 22.42 -16.24
CA TRP A 77 3.12 21.37 -15.21
C TRP A 77 3.75 21.86 -13.90
N LEU A 78 4.69 22.82 -13.98
CA LEU A 78 5.40 23.33 -12.81
C LEU A 78 4.50 24.21 -11.94
N ASP A 79 3.54 24.90 -12.54
CA ASP A 79 2.60 25.74 -11.79
C ASP A 79 1.63 24.86 -11.00
N ILE A 80 1.16 23.75 -11.59
CA ILE A 80 0.38 22.72 -10.89
C ILE A 80 1.18 22.12 -9.72
N ALA A 81 2.44 21.73 -9.96
CA ALA A 81 3.30 21.16 -8.93
C ALA A 81 3.50 22.13 -7.75
N ARG A 82 3.76 23.42 -8.03
CA ARG A 82 3.93 24.48 -7.02
C ARG A 82 2.66 24.71 -6.22
N GLU A 83 1.51 24.73 -6.88
CA GLU A 83 0.19 24.90 -6.25
C GLU A 83 -0.06 23.79 -5.21
N LEU A 84 0.19 22.54 -5.58
CA LEU A 84 -0.08 21.40 -4.71
C LEU A 84 0.95 21.23 -3.61
N TRP A 85 2.22 21.57 -3.85
CA TRP A 85 3.35 21.21 -2.98
C TRP A 85 3.13 21.56 -1.50
N GLY A 86 2.69 22.79 -1.21
CA GLY A 86 2.51 23.27 0.16
C GLY A 86 1.45 22.52 0.96
N SER A 87 0.52 21.82 0.29
CA SER A 87 -0.50 21.01 0.95
C SER A 87 0.02 19.65 1.42
N TYR A 88 1.13 19.18 0.84
CA TYR A 88 1.65 17.82 1.07
C TYR A 88 3.07 17.76 1.62
N ARG A 89 3.81 18.87 1.59
CA ARG A 89 5.21 18.92 2.04
C ARG A 89 5.39 20.02 3.08
N PRO A 90 6.11 19.74 4.18
CA PRO A 90 6.34 20.73 5.23
C PRO A 90 7.49 21.71 4.89
N PHE A 91 8.11 21.59 3.72
CA PHE A 91 9.22 22.42 3.25
C PHE A 91 8.92 22.97 1.86
N SER A 92 9.57 24.07 1.51
CA SER A 92 9.41 24.72 0.20
C SER A 92 9.97 23.87 -0.95
N LEU A 93 9.32 23.94 -2.11
CA LEU A 93 9.83 23.34 -3.35
C LEU A 93 11.11 24.07 -3.77
N ASP A 94 12.14 23.33 -4.16
CA ASP A 94 13.39 23.93 -4.67
C ASP A 94 13.14 24.66 -6.00
N LYS A 95 13.85 25.77 -6.22
CA LYS A 95 13.72 26.57 -7.46
C LYS A 95 14.06 25.76 -8.72
N TYR A 96 14.99 24.81 -8.60
CA TYR A 96 15.45 23.93 -9.67
C TYR A 96 14.78 22.56 -9.65
N ASP A 97 13.72 22.40 -8.85
CA ASP A 97 13.02 21.14 -8.77
C ASP A 97 12.36 20.81 -10.12
N ALA A 98 12.71 19.63 -10.64
CA ALA A 98 12.15 19.05 -11.84
C ALA A 98 11.84 17.55 -11.64
N HIS A 99 11.41 17.15 -10.44
CA HIS A 99 11.14 15.74 -10.10
C HIS A 99 10.13 15.07 -11.05
N LEU A 100 9.20 15.84 -11.61
CA LEU A 100 8.26 15.33 -12.60
C LEU A 100 8.95 14.90 -13.89
N CYS A 101 9.98 15.64 -14.35
CA CYS A 101 10.70 15.32 -15.58
C CYS A 101 11.46 13.98 -15.48
N SER A 102 11.76 13.50 -14.28
CA SER A 102 12.36 12.19 -14.03
C SER A 102 11.35 11.12 -13.60
N ASN A 103 10.07 11.46 -13.43
CA ASN A 103 9.05 10.52 -13.00
C ASN A 103 8.41 9.80 -14.20
N THR A 104 9.05 8.71 -14.65
CA THR A 104 8.58 7.92 -15.80
C THR A 104 7.19 7.33 -15.55
N ALA A 105 6.84 6.97 -14.31
CA ALA A 105 5.56 6.36 -13.98
C ALA A 105 4.39 7.25 -14.42
N ILE A 106 4.47 8.55 -14.11
CA ILE A 106 3.45 9.54 -14.45
C ILE A 106 3.60 10.01 -15.91
N MET A 107 4.83 10.21 -16.39
CA MET A 107 5.07 10.94 -17.63
C MET A 107 5.13 10.07 -18.89
N SER A 108 5.53 8.81 -18.79
CA SER A 108 5.85 7.98 -19.97
C SER A 108 5.41 6.53 -19.89
N ASP A 109 5.14 6.01 -18.69
CA ASP A 109 4.80 4.61 -18.47
C ASP A 109 3.28 4.40 -18.46
N VAL A 110 2.85 3.19 -18.10
CA VAL A 110 1.44 2.76 -18.08
C VAL A 110 0.60 3.34 -16.95
N TRP A 111 1.19 4.19 -16.10
CA TRP A 111 0.56 4.72 -14.88
C TRP A 111 0.12 6.17 -15.00
N ALA A 112 0.31 6.79 -16.17
CA ALA A 112 -0.27 8.09 -16.50
C ALA A 112 -1.78 8.12 -16.21
N ALA A 113 -2.22 9.12 -15.45
CA ALA A 113 -3.59 9.30 -14.96
C ALA A 113 -4.11 8.16 -14.05
N ALA A 114 -3.23 7.32 -13.52
CA ALA A 114 -3.58 6.14 -12.75
C ALA A 114 -2.69 5.93 -11.52
N TYR A 115 -1.83 6.88 -11.15
CA TYR A 115 -0.88 6.72 -10.05
C TYR A 115 -1.60 6.53 -8.70
N TYR A 116 -2.80 7.11 -8.55
CA TYR A 116 -3.67 6.91 -7.38
C TYR A 116 -3.99 5.42 -7.10
N SER A 117 -3.92 4.57 -8.13
CA SER A 117 -4.21 3.15 -8.00
C SER A 117 -3.22 2.43 -7.08
N HIS A 118 -1.99 2.92 -6.91
CA HIS A 118 -1.04 2.38 -5.93
C HIS A 118 -1.57 2.53 -4.51
N LEU A 119 -1.94 3.75 -4.12
CA LEU A 119 -2.46 4.03 -2.78
C LEU A 119 -3.80 3.33 -2.55
N TRP A 120 -4.69 3.31 -3.55
CA TRP A 120 -5.95 2.58 -3.47
C TRP A 120 -5.71 1.08 -3.26
N SER A 121 -4.82 0.47 -4.04
CA SER A 121 -4.50 -0.96 -3.89
C SER A 121 -3.90 -1.26 -2.52
N ARG A 122 -3.05 -0.38 -2.00
CA ARG A 122 -2.45 -0.49 -0.67
C ARG A 122 -3.51 -0.43 0.44
N MET A 123 -4.48 0.47 0.32
CA MET A 123 -5.63 0.57 1.23
C MET A 123 -6.46 -0.72 1.24
N VAL A 124 -6.84 -1.21 0.05
CA VAL A 124 -7.63 -2.44 -0.09
C VAL A 124 -6.86 -3.65 0.46
N ALA A 125 -5.55 -3.73 0.21
CA ALA A 125 -4.67 -4.77 0.73
C ALA A 125 -4.54 -4.74 2.25
N ALA A 126 -4.45 -3.54 2.86
CA ALA A 126 -4.41 -3.38 4.30
C ALA A 126 -5.68 -3.94 4.96
N ASP A 127 -6.85 -3.64 4.40
CA ASP A 127 -8.14 -4.11 4.92
C ASP A 127 -8.35 -5.62 4.71
N ALA A 128 -7.93 -6.15 3.56
CA ALA A 128 -7.94 -7.59 3.36
C ALA A 128 -6.97 -8.32 4.30
N TYR A 129 -5.79 -7.74 4.55
CA TYR A 129 -4.83 -8.27 5.52
C TYR A 129 -5.39 -8.24 6.94
N GLN A 130 -6.13 -7.20 7.32
CA GLN A 130 -6.76 -7.09 8.63
C GLN A 130 -7.66 -8.28 8.95
N ALA A 131 -8.32 -8.89 7.96
CA ALA A 131 -9.13 -10.09 8.16
C ALA A 131 -8.32 -11.25 8.79
N PHE A 132 -7.04 -11.37 8.45
CA PHE A 132 -6.16 -12.39 9.03
C PHE A 132 -5.73 -12.12 10.47
N ARG A 133 -6.03 -10.94 10.99
CA ARG A 133 -5.77 -10.55 12.38
C ARG A 133 -7.03 -10.58 13.26
N GLU A 134 -8.20 -10.80 12.66
CA GLU A 134 -9.47 -10.92 13.37
C GLU A 134 -9.55 -12.31 14.04
N PRO A 135 -9.96 -12.43 15.31
CA PRO A 135 -9.90 -13.69 16.06
C PRO A 135 -11.00 -14.70 15.70
N HIS A 136 -11.78 -14.42 14.65
CA HIS A 136 -13.06 -15.07 14.40
C HIS A 136 -13.00 -16.21 13.37
N GLU A 137 -11.86 -16.42 12.70
CA GLU A 137 -11.74 -17.41 11.63
C GLU A 137 -10.34 -18.05 11.62
N GLU A 138 -10.28 -19.34 11.28
CA GLU A 138 -9.00 -20.05 11.16
C GLU A 138 -8.23 -19.60 9.90
N ASP A 139 -6.91 -19.44 10.02
CA ASP A 139 -6.03 -19.01 8.92
C ASP A 139 -6.16 -19.87 7.65
N ALA A 140 -6.43 -21.17 7.81
CA ALA A 140 -6.59 -22.12 6.71
C ALA A 140 -7.88 -21.85 5.91
N GLU A 141 -8.99 -21.60 6.60
CA GLU A 141 -10.29 -21.29 5.98
C GLU A 141 -10.23 -19.93 5.28
N LEU A 142 -9.66 -18.92 5.95
CA LEU A 142 -9.49 -17.60 5.39
C LEU A 142 -8.55 -17.60 4.17
N GLY A 143 -7.47 -18.38 4.22
CA GLY A 143 -6.57 -18.60 3.09
C GLY A 143 -7.26 -19.28 1.91
N ALA A 144 -8.12 -20.27 2.17
CA ALA A 144 -8.94 -20.90 1.13
C ALA A 144 -9.92 -19.91 0.50
N ARG A 145 -10.58 -19.05 1.32
CA ARG A 145 -11.45 -17.99 0.82
C ARG A 145 -10.68 -16.98 -0.02
N PHE A 146 -9.51 -16.53 0.43
CA PHE A 146 -8.64 -15.63 -0.33
C PHE A 146 -8.24 -16.22 -1.69
N ARG A 147 -7.89 -17.51 -1.72
CA ARG A 147 -7.57 -18.23 -2.96
C ARG A 147 -8.77 -18.29 -3.92
N SER A 148 -9.95 -18.65 -3.41
CA SER A 148 -11.19 -18.80 -4.20
C SER A 148 -11.79 -17.49 -4.70
N THR A 149 -11.32 -16.36 -4.17
CA THR A 149 -11.77 -15.02 -4.54
C THR A 149 -10.68 -14.31 -5.35
N PHE A 150 -9.70 -13.70 -4.68
CA PHE A 150 -8.69 -12.85 -5.32
C PHE A 150 -7.81 -13.60 -6.32
N LEU A 151 -7.38 -14.83 -6.00
CA LEU A 151 -6.41 -15.53 -6.83
C LEU A 151 -7.04 -16.30 -8.00
N SER A 152 -8.28 -16.79 -7.85
CA SER A 152 -8.94 -17.57 -8.90
C SER A 152 -9.84 -16.75 -9.82
N LEU A 153 -10.47 -15.67 -9.34
CA LEU A 153 -11.40 -14.89 -10.17
C LEU A 153 -10.68 -13.97 -11.17
N GLY A 154 -9.45 -13.54 -10.84
CA GLY A 154 -8.64 -12.70 -11.72
C GLY A 154 -9.42 -11.49 -12.24
N GLY A 155 -9.41 -11.27 -13.55
CA GLY A 155 -10.19 -10.23 -14.23
C GLY A 155 -11.61 -10.65 -14.67
N GLY A 156 -12.10 -11.84 -14.26
CA GLY A 156 -13.40 -12.38 -14.69
C GLY A 156 -14.60 -11.87 -13.88
N CYS A 157 -14.37 -11.13 -12.81
CA CYS A 157 -15.40 -10.54 -11.94
C CYS A 157 -14.98 -9.11 -11.57
N HIS A 158 -15.95 -8.24 -11.26
CA HIS A 158 -15.64 -6.86 -10.90
C HIS A 158 -14.87 -6.82 -9.57
N PRO A 159 -13.79 -6.03 -9.43
CA PRO A 159 -12.95 -6.04 -8.22
C PRO A 159 -13.70 -5.77 -6.90
N SER A 160 -14.73 -4.92 -6.93
CA SER A 160 -15.56 -4.67 -5.74
C SER A 160 -16.36 -5.90 -5.31
N GLU A 161 -16.84 -6.71 -6.28
CA GLU A 161 -17.56 -7.96 -5.99
C GLU A 161 -16.61 -9.01 -5.43
N VAL A 162 -15.38 -9.10 -5.96
CA VAL A 162 -14.32 -9.97 -5.41
C VAL A 162 -14.04 -9.59 -3.96
N PHE A 163 -13.86 -8.30 -3.67
CA PHE A 163 -13.59 -7.83 -2.32
C PHE A 163 -14.76 -8.10 -1.36
N ARG A 164 -16.00 -7.78 -1.76
CA ARG A 164 -17.20 -8.09 -0.98
C ARG A 164 -17.39 -9.58 -0.75
N SER A 165 -17.04 -10.42 -1.71
CA SER A 165 -17.10 -11.88 -1.54
C SER A 165 -16.09 -12.39 -0.51
N PHE A 166 -14.96 -11.70 -0.34
CA PHE A 166 -13.94 -12.03 0.66
C PHE A 166 -14.20 -11.42 2.05
N ARG A 167 -14.58 -10.14 2.13
CA ARG A 167 -14.78 -9.39 3.39
C ARG A 167 -16.22 -9.28 3.85
N GLY A 168 -17.20 -9.53 3.00
CA GLY A 168 -18.63 -9.31 3.28
C GLY A 168 -19.05 -7.83 3.29
N ARG A 169 -18.12 -6.90 3.03
CA ARG A 169 -18.36 -5.45 3.02
C ARG A 169 -17.45 -4.74 2.01
N ASP A 170 -17.68 -3.45 1.79
CA ASP A 170 -16.80 -2.59 1.01
C ASP A 170 -15.48 -2.27 1.76
N PRO A 171 -14.40 -1.92 1.03
CA PRO A 171 -13.10 -1.61 1.63
C PRO A 171 -13.16 -0.32 2.46
N SER A 172 -12.41 -0.29 3.56
CA SER A 172 -12.26 0.86 4.45
C SER A 172 -10.79 1.30 4.55
N PRO A 173 -10.51 2.63 4.64
CA PRO A 173 -9.17 3.14 4.91
C PRO A 173 -8.67 2.90 6.34
N ASP A 174 -9.56 2.53 7.27
CA ASP A 174 -9.20 2.40 8.70
C ASP A 174 -8.05 1.40 8.92
N ALA A 175 -8.04 0.30 8.17
CA ALA A 175 -6.98 -0.70 8.24
C ALA A 175 -5.60 -0.10 7.90
N LEU A 176 -5.55 0.76 6.87
CA LEU A 176 -4.32 1.44 6.48
C LEU A 176 -3.89 2.44 7.56
N HIS A 177 -4.83 3.16 8.17
CA HIS A 177 -4.54 4.08 9.28
C HIS A 177 -3.94 3.35 10.49
N VAL A 178 -4.43 2.15 10.80
CA VAL A 178 -3.84 1.31 11.86
C VAL A 178 -2.41 0.89 11.48
N LEU A 179 -2.19 0.40 10.26
CA LEU A 179 -0.85 -0.02 9.82
C LEU A 179 0.16 1.13 9.79
N CYS A 180 -0.28 2.34 9.43
CA CYS A 180 0.55 3.54 9.49
C CYS A 180 0.73 4.11 10.92
N GLY A 181 0.06 3.54 11.92
CA GLY A 181 0.14 3.98 13.32
C GLY A 181 -0.63 5.26 13.65
N PHE A 182 -1.58 5.69 12.81
CA PHE A 182 -2.41 6.87 13.06
C PHE A 182 -3.62 6.60 13.95
N SER A 183 -4.03 5.34 14.04
CA SER A 183 -5.18 4.90 14.86
C SER A 183 -4.86 3.61 15.57
N GLN A 184 -5.48 3.40 16.73
CA GLN A 184 -5.38 2.12 17.44
C GLN A 184 -6.44 1.15 16.91
N GLN A 185 -6.09 -0.12 16.85
CA GLN A 185 -7.01 -1.21 16.52
C GLN A 185 -8.15 -1.23 17.56
N SER A 186 -9.40 -1.02 17.14
CA SER A 186 -10.54 -1.24 18.03
C SER A 186 -10.58 -2.72 18.39
N THR A 187 -10.57 -2.99 19.70
CA THR A 187 -10.58 -4.33 20.29
C THR A 187 -11.94 -4.99 20.16
#